data_AF-Y0KFJ9-F1
#
_entry.id   AF-Y0KFJ9-F1
#
_cell.length_a   1.000
_cell.length_b   1.000
_cell.length_c   1.000
_cell.angle_alpha   90.00
_cell.angle_beta   90.00
_cell.angle_gamma   90.00
#
_symmetry.space_group_name_H-M   'P 1'
#
loop_
_entity.id
_entity.type
_entity.pdbx_description
1 polymer ?
#
loop_
_entity_poly.entity_id
_entity_poly.type
_entity_poly.pdbx_seq_one_letter_code
_entity_poly.pdbx_strand_id
1 'polypeptide(L)'
;MPQLILGVVLCGFSQLLFAATQDGRWHLGIGDPTIWGWLTVIVYLAAVARCFIKAKRSRDDGMPYQFWLWLGVLLLLLSINKQLDLQTWLSQTIRDLSVAHGWYEQRRLLQMAFVVTVGAAMVILLLTLRIYLWNLWRNYKLVWSGLILLCAFILIRAASFHHVDILIRQSLFGLELNVLLENLALVMIIIGTFIHRKPSSFPPTVPNEKTLTNTGYYEATEEGADVYCPRCATKAVSKAAHGRAFKCKYCAHKYLVYVPH
;
A
#
# COMPACT_ATOMS: atom_id res chain seq x y z
N MET A 1 4.20 -18.38 -45.35
CA MET A 1 3.34 -17.26 -44.92
C MET A 1 2.92 -17.28 -43.43
N PRO A 2 3.80 -17.63 -42.44
CA PRO A 2 3.51 -17.27 -41.04
C PRO A 2 4.52 -16.28 -40.42
N GLN A 3 5.66 -16.00 -41.07
CA GLN A 3 6.70 -15.15 -40.46
C GLN A 3 6.50 -13.64 -40.70
N LEU A 4 5.83 -13.25 -41.78
CA LEU A 4 5.48 -11.85 -42.06
C LEU A 4 4.31 -11.35 -41.18
N ILE A 5 3.39 -12.23 -40.78
CA ILE A 5 2.29 -11.86 -39.88
C ILE A 5 2.81 -11.70 -38.44
N LEU A 6 3.77 -12.52 -38.00
CA LEU A 6 4.41 -12.33 -36.71
C LEU A 6 5.25 -11.04 -36.67
N GLY A 7 5.93 -10.71 -37.78
CA GLY A 7 6.67 -9.44 -37.92
C GLY A 7 5.74 -8.21 -37.94
N VAL A 8 4.60 -8.25 -38.62
CA VAL A 8 3.65 -7.13 -38.68
C VAL A 8 2.81 -7.00 -37.41
N VAL A 9 2.53 -8.09 -36.69
CA VAL A 9 1.89 -8.03 -35.36
C VAL A 9 2.87 -7.56 -34.28
N LEU A 10 4.16 -7.88 -34.38
CA LEU A 10 5.19 -7.38 -33.45
C LEU A 10 5.69 -5.97 -33.79
N CYS A 11 5.65 -5.55 -35.06
CA CYS A 11 6.09 -4.23 -35.50
C CYS A 11 4.94 -3.22 -35.63
N GLY A 12 3.69 -3.67 -35.80
CA GLY A 12 2.48 -2.83 -35.82
C GLY A 12 1.95 -2.45 -34.44
N PHE A 13 2.34 -3.17 -33.39
CA PHE A 13 1.99 -2.85 -32.00
C PHE A 13 2.90 -1.78 -31.37
N SER A 14 4.00 -1.40 -32.03
CA SER A 14 5.08 -0.61 -31.41
C SER A 14 5.07 0.89 -31.70
N GLN A 15 4.25 1.40 -32.63
CA GLN A 15 4.31 2.83 -33.01
C GLN A 15 2.99 3.62 -32.98
N LEU A 16 1.83 2.99 -32.77
CA LEU A 16 0.53 3.68 -32.86
C LEU A 16 -0.29 3.72 -31.57
N LEU A 17 0.19 3.09 -30.50
CA LEU A 17 -0.51 3.08 -29.21
C LEU A 17 0.39 3.69 -28.14
N PHE A 18 0.29 5.02 -28.05
CA PHE A 18 0.45 5.80 -26.83
C PHE A 18 1.88 6.06 -26.33
N ALA A 19 2.52 7.07 -26.90
CA ALA A 19 3.51 7.87 -26.19
C ALA A 19 2.82 9.13 -25.63
N ALA A 20 2.95 9.41 -24.33
CA ALA A 20 2.39 10.62 -23.71
C ALA A 20 2.95 11.95 -24.27
N THR A 21 4.06 11.90 -25.01
CA THR A 21 4.66 13.07 -25.69
C THR A 21 5.07 12.70 -27.11
N GLN A 22 4.23 13.01 -28.10
CA GLN A 22 4.57 12.86 -29.52
C GLN A 22 5.28 14.12 -30.07
N ASP A 23 4.90 15.32 -29.59
CA ASP A 23 5.40 16.60 -30.13
C ASP A 23 5.89 17.59 -29.05
N GLY A 24 6.29 17.09 -27.87
CA GLY A 24 6.64 17.94 -26.72
C GLY A 24 5.43 18.56 -26.00
N ARG A 25 4.22 18.20 -26.41
CA ARG A 25 2.94 18.45 -25.72
C ARG A 25 2.39 17.15 -25.16
N TRP A 26 1.71 17.25 -24.02
CA TRP A 26 1.10 16.15 -23.30
C TRP A 26 -0.21 15.83 -23.99
N HIS A 27 -0.39 14.57 -24.33
CA HIS A 27 -1.64 14.03 -24.83
C HIS A 27 -2.10 12.91 -23.89
N LEU A 28 -3.41 12.63 -23.88
CA LEU A 28 -3.98 11.51 -23.13
C LEU A 28 -3.39 10.20 -23.69
N GLY A 29 -2.34 9.70 -23.05
CA GLY A 29 -1.58 8.54 -23.50
C GLY A 29 -0.79 7.88 -22.36
N ILE A 30 -0.41 6.63 -22.57
CA ILE A 30 0.41 5.79 -21.71
C ILE A 30 1.78 6.45 -21.50
N GLY A 31 2.13 6.70 -20.24
CA GLY A 31 3.34 7.43 -19.86
C GLY A 31 4.66 6.72 -20.18
N ASP A 32 4.71 5.39 -20.16
CA ASP A 32 5.93 4.61 -20.39
C ASP A 32 5.62 3.27 -21.08
N PRO A 33 5.77 3.16 -22.42
CA PRO A 33 5.43 1.96 -23.18
C PRO A 33 6.47 0.83 -23.05
N THR A 34 7.42 0.93 -22.13
CA THR A 34 8.43 -0.13 -21.91
C THR A 34 7.83 -1.39 -21.28
N ILE A 35 8.46 -2.54 -21.56
CA ILE A 35 8.11 -3.84 -20.94
C ILE A 35 8.15 -3.72 -19.40
N TRP A 36 9.11 -2.95 -18.88
CA TRP A 36 9.28 -2.69 -17.45
C TRP A 36 8.17 -1.80 -16.86
N GLY A 37 7.69 -0.81 -17.62
CA GLY A 37 6.52 -0.01 -17.27
C GLY A 37 5.27 -0.88 -17.10
N TRP A 38 4.98 -1.74 -18.07
CA TRP A 38 3.86 -2.69 -18.02
C TRP A 38 4.00 -3.72 -16.89
N LEU A 39 5.21 -4.24 -16.65
CA LEU A 39 5.47 -5.12 -15.52
C LEU A 39 5.06 -4.44 -14.20
N THR A 40 5.49 -3.20 -14.01
CA THR A 40 5.19 -2.42 -12.79
C THR A 40 3.68 -2.24 -12.60
N VAL A 41 2.93 -2.00 -13.68
CA VAL A 41 1.45 -1.92 -13.64
C VAL A 41 0.84 -3.23 -13.18
N ILE A 42 1.29 -4.36 -13.74
CA ILE A 42 0.80 -5.69 -13.35
C ILE A 42 1.07 -5.93 -11.86
N VAL A 43 2.25 -5.56 -11.37
CA VAL A 43 2.61 -5.70 -9.95
C VAL A 43 1.74 -4.79 -9.06
N TYR A 44 1.43 -3.56 -9.50
CA TYR A 44 0.47 -2.70 -8.81
C TYR A 44 -0.91 -3.34 -8.73
N LEU A 45 -1.45 -3.80 -9.86
CA LEU A 45 -2.78 -4.42 -9.92
C LEU A 45 -2.83 -5.68 -9.05
N ALA A 46 -1.76 -6.47 -9.04
CA ALA A 46 -1.61 -7.60 -8.12
C ALA A 46 -1.64 -7.15 -6.65
N ALA A 47 -0.89 -6.11 -6.29
CA ALA A 47 -0.89 -5.57 -4.93
C ALA A 47 -2.28 -5.05 -4.51
N VAL A 48 -2.97 -4.33 -5.41
CA VAL A 48 -4.34 -3.84 -5.22
C VAL A 48 -5.31 -5.00 -4.99
N ALA A 49 -5.30 -6.00 -5.87
CA ALA A 49 -6.15 -7.18 -5.76
C ALA A 49 -5.90 -7.93 -4.43
N ARG A 50 -4.63 -8.10 -4.05
CA ARG A 50 -4.25 -8.72 -2.77
C ARG A 50 -4.75 -7.93 -1.57
N CYS A 51 -4.68 -6.60 -1.61
CA CYS A 51 -5.22 -5.74 -0.56
C CYS A 51 -6.75 -5.92 -0.44
N PHE A 52 -7.49 -5.91 -1.55
CA PHE A 52 -8.94 -6.10 -1.50
C PHE A 52 -9.36 -7.51 -1.05
N ILE A 53 -8.66 -8.55 -1.51
CA ILE A 53 -8.90 -9.93 -1.02
C ILE A 53 -8.67 -10.00 0.49
N LYS A 54 -7.59 -9.37 0.98
CA LYS A 54 -7.29 -9.33 2.42
C LYS A 54 -8.32 -8.52 3.19
N ALA A 55 -8.80 -7.39 2.63
CA ALA A 55 -9.87 -6.60 3.21
C ALA A 55 -11.15 -7.42 3.36
N LYS A 56 -11.57 -8.15 2.32
CA LYS A 56 -12.75 -9.02 2.36
C LYS A 56 -12.60 -10.09 3.43
N ARG A 57 -11.48 -10.82 3.43
CA ARG A 57 -11.22 -11.86 4.44
C ARG A 57 -11.19 -11.30 5.87
N SER A 58 -10.53 -10.15 6.06
CA SER A 58 -10.54 -9.49 7.35
C SER A 58 -11.94 -9.05 7.77
N ARG A 59 -12.79 -8.60 6.84
CA ARG A 59 -14.19 -8.27 7.14
C ARG A 59 -14.98 -9.51 7.58
N ASP A 60 -14.82 -10.63 6.89
CA ASP A 60 -15.48 -11.90 7.21
C ASP A 60 -15.03 -12.43 8.59
N ASP A 61 -13.74 -12.30 8.92
CA ASP A 61 -13.17 -12.61 10.23
C ASP A 61 -13.50 -11.54 11.32
N GLY A 62 -14.29 -10.51 10.96
CA GLY A 62 -14.67 -9.33 11.76
C GLY A 62 -13.51 -8.35 12.05
N MET A 63 -12.31 -8.60 11.52
CA MET A 63 -11.08 -7.86 11.78
C MET A 63 -11.14 -6.48 11.12
N PRO A 64 -10.40 -5.49 11.65
CA PRO A 64 -10.36 -4.16 11.06
C PRO A 64 -9.83 -4.23 9.61
N TYR A 65 -10.74 -4.21 8.65
CA TYR A 65 -10.46 -4.34 7.22
C TYR A 65 -10.13 -3.00 6.54
N GLN A 66 -10.46 -1.88 7.21
CA GLN A 66 -10.32 -0.53 6.67
C GLN A 66 -8.89 -0.23 6.21
N PHE A 67 -7.88 -0.74 6.92
CA PHE A 67 -6.48 -0.60 6.49
C PHE A 67 -6.25 -1.10 5.07
N TRP A 68 -6.66 -2.33 4.80
CA TRP A 68 -6.45 -2.99 3.52
C TRP A 68 -7.27 -2.35 2.42
N LEU A 69 -8.47 -1.87 2.75
CA LEU A 69 -9.30 -1.11 1.82
C LEU A 69 -8.63 0.22 1.43
N TRP A 70 -8.20 1.02 2.40
CA TRP A 70 -7.53 2.30 2.14
C TRP A 70 -6.19 2.13 1.44
N LEU A 71 -5.40 1.11 1.81
CA LEU A 71 -4.16 0.78 1.13
C LEU A 71 -4.41 0.35 -0.32
N GLY A 72 -5.43 -0.47 -0.57
CA GLY A 72 -5.81 -0.88 -1.92
C GLY A 72 -6.25 0.29 -2.79
N VAL A 73 -7.06 1.20 -2.24
CA VAL A 73 -7.46 2.44 -2.92
C VAL A 73 -6.26 3.33 -3.22
N LEU A 74 -5.35 3.52 -2.25
CA LEU A 74 -4.13 4.30 -2.45
C LEU A 74 -3.26 3.72 -3.58
N LEU A 75 -3.00 2.42 -3.56
CA LEU A 75 -2.21 1.75 -4.60
C LEU A 75 -2.89 1.83 -5.98
N LEU A 76 -4.22 1.74 -6.02
CA LEU A 76 -4.97 1.90 -7.27
C LEU A 76 -4.81 3.31 -7.84
N LEU A 77 -4.98 4.33 -7.01
CA LEU A 77 -4.77 5.73 -7.40
C LEU A 77 -3.33 5.98 -7.88
N LEU A 78 -2.34 5.41 -7.21
CA LEU A 78 -0.93 5.49 -7.63
C LEU A 78 -0.69 4.78 -8.97
N SER A 79 -1.30 3.62 -9.20
CA SER A 79 -1.17 2.91 -10.48
C SER A 79 -1.76 3.69 -11.66
N ILE A 80 -2.91 4.33 -11.45
CA ILE A 80 -3.55 5.24 -12.41
C ILE A 80 -2.66 6.48 -12.63
N ASN A 81 -2.18 7.10 -11.55
CA ASN A 81 -1.32 8.27 -11.61
C ASN A 81 -0.03 8.01 -12.41
N LYS A 82 0.58 6.83 -12.24
CA LYS A 82 1.76 6.43 -12.99
C LYS A 82 1.48 6.28 -14.49
N GLN A 83 0.32 5.77 -14.86
CA GLN A 83 -0.07 5.61 -16.27
C GLN A 83 -0.38 6.93 -16.96
N LEU A 84 -1.07 7.85 -16.28
CA LEU A 84 -1.44 9.16 -16.82
C LEU A 84 -0.26 10.16 -16.89
N ASP A 85 0.88 9.81 -16.28
CA ASP A 85 2.04 10.68 -16.09
C ASP A 85 1.65 12.13 -15.74
N LEU A 86 0.87 12.26 -14.66
CA LEU A 86 0.31 13.54 -14.23
C LEU A 86 1.40 14.59 -13.94
N GLN A 87 2.61 14.13 -13.58
CA GLN A 87 3.77 14.99 -13.35
C GLN A 87 4.18 15.71 -14.64
N THR A 88 4.26 15.00 -15.77
CA THR A 88 4.57 15.59 -17.07
C THR A 88 3.47 16.54 -17.51
N TRP A 89 2.20 16.14 -17.36
CA TRP A 89 1.06 17.02 -17.68
C TRP A 89 1.10 18.34 -16.90
N LEU A 90 1.29 18.25 -15.58
CA LEU A 90 1.31 19.42 -14.71
C LEU A 90 2.51 20.32 -15.03
N SER A 91 3.68 19.72 -15.25
CA SER A 91 4.89 20.49 -15.59
C SER A 91 4.74 21.27 -16.89
N GLN A 92 4.09 20.67 -17.89
CA GLN A 92 3.78 21.35 -19.14
C GLN A 92 2.71 22.43 -18.96
N THR A 93 1.65 22.16 -18.20
CA THR A 93 0.63 23.17 -17.88
C THR A 93 1.23 24.39 -17.19
N ILE A 94 2.13 24.18 -16.22
CA ILE A 94 2.88 25.26 -15.56
C ILE A 94 3.77 25.99 -16.57
N ARG A 95 4.42 25.27 -17.49
CA ARG A 95 5.24 25.85 -18.55
C ARG A 95 4.42 26.76 -19.46
N ASP A 96 3.26 26.31 -19.92
CA ASP A 96 2.41 27.08 -20.81
C ASP A 96 1.83 28.32 -20.11
N LEU A 97 1.36 28.15 -18.86
CA LEU A 97 0.83 29.25 -18.06
C LEU A 97 1.89 30.31 -17.75
N SER A 98 3.12 29.88 -17.43
CA SER A 98 4.24 30.79 -17.14
C SER A 98 4.78 31.53 -18.37
N VAL A 99 4.67 30.94 -19.57
CA VAL A 99 4.96 31.67 -20.82
C VAL A 99 3.88 32.73 -21.07
N ALA A 100 2.61 32.39 -20.84
CA ALA A 100 1.50 33.33 -21.04
C ALA A 100 1.51 34.51 -20.03
N HIS A 101 1.95 34.29 -18.79
CA HIS A 101 1.92 35.30 -17.71
C HIS A 101 3.30 35.95 -17.43
N GLY A 102 4.35 35.59 -18.16
CA GLY A 102 5.71 36.11 -17.97
C GLY A 102 6.43 35.63 -16.71
N TRP A 103 5.90 34.64 -15.98
CA TRP A 103 6.43 34.13 -14.71
C TRP A 103 7.46 33.00 -14.87
N TYR A 104 8.25 33.02 -15.94
CA TYR A 104 9.19 31.93 -16.26
C TYR A 104 10.22 31.71 -15.12
N GLU A 105 10.66 32.78 -14.47
CA GLU A 105 11.58 32.76 -13.32
C GLU A 105 11.02 32.04 -12.08
N GLN A 106 9.70 32.01 -11.91
CA GLN A 106 9.05 31.45 -10.71
C GLN A 106 8.75 29.94 -10.83
N ARG A 107 9.09 29.31 -11.96
CA ARG A 107 8.89 27.87 -12.19
C ARG A 107 9.49 26.99 -11.10
N ARG A 108 10.70 27.34 -10.65
CA ARG A 108 11.40 26.59 -9.60
C ARG A 108 10.65 26.68 -8.27
N LEU A 109 10.06 27.82 -7.95
CA LEU A 109 9.26 28.01 -6.74
C LEU A 109 7.98 27.18 -6.79
N LEU A 110 7.28 27.16 -7.93
CA LEU A 110 6.06 26.36 -8.12
C LEU A 110 6.33 24.85 -8.06
N GLN A 111 7.43 24.39 -8.69
CA GLN A 111 7.86 22.99 -8.60
C GLN A 111 8.19 22.60 -7.16
N MET A 112 8.95 23.43 -6.43
CA MET A 112 9.25 23.18 -5.02
C MET A 112 7.97 23.17 -4.16
N ALA A 113 7.06 24.11 -4.36
CA ALA A 113 5.79 24.16 -3.64
C ALA A 113 4.94 22.90 -3.90
N PHE A 114 4.89 22.42 -5.14
CA PHE A 114 4.20 21.18 -5.50
C PHE A 114 4.81 19.97 -4.77
N VAL A 115 6.14 19.80 -4.85
CA VAL A 115 6.85 18.70 -4.17
C VAL A 115 6.63 18.74 -2.66
N VAL A 116 6.77 19.91 -2.04
CA VAL A 116 6.55 20.08 -0.60
C VAL A 116 5.10 19.75 -0.22
N THR A 117 4.13 20.18 -1.03
CA THR A 117 2.70 19.93 -0.76
C THR A 117 2.36 18.44 -0.89
N VAL A 118 2.80 17.79 -1.96
CA VAL A 118 2.61 16.34 -2.15
C VAL A 118 3.32 15.56 -1.06
N GLY A 119 4.54 15.95 -0.72
CA GLY A 119 5.31 15.31 0.34
C GLY A 119 4.67 15.45 1.72
N ALA A 120 4.22 16.65 2.07
CA ALA A 120 3.47 16.88 3.30
C ALA A 120 2.19 16.03 3.33
N ALA A 121 1.42 16.01 2.24
CA ALA A 121 0.20 15.21 2.14
C ALA A 121 0.47 13.70 2.33
N MET A 122 1.52 13.17 1.71
CA MET A 122 1.91 11.76 1.88
C MET A 122 2.34 11.44 3.31
N VAL A 123 3.13 12.32 3.95
CA VAL A 123 3.55 12.14 5.35
C VAL A 123 2.34 12.17 6.29
N ILE A 124 1.42 13.13 6.10
CA ILE A 124 0.18 13.22 6.88
C ILE A 124 -0.66 11.96 6.71
N LEU A 125 -0.79 11.44 5.48
CA LEU A 125 -1.50 10.20 5.19
C LEU A 125 -0.87 9.00 5.89
N LEU A 126 0.46 8.87 5.84
CA LEU A 126 1.17 7.78 6.53
C LEU A 126 1.03 7.86 8.04
N LEU A 127 1.11 9.06 8.62
CA LEU A 127 0.96 9.28 10.05
C LEU A 127 -0.48 9.00 10.51
N THR A 128 -1.49 9.46 9.78
CA THR A 128 -2.90 9.17 10.09
C THR A 128 -3.19 7.66 9.99
N LEU A 129 -2.73 6.98 8.94
CA LEU A 129 -2.81 5.52 8.84
C LEU A 129 -2.09 4.83 10.01
N ARG A 130 -0.90 5.32 10.39
CA ARG A 130 -0.12 4.76 11.50
C ARG A 130 -0.83 4.91 12.85
N ILE A 131 -1.43 6.08 13.12
CA ILE A 131 -2.16 6.35 14.35
C ILE A 131 -3.43 5.48 14.40
N TYR A 132 -4.21 5.48 13.32
CA TYR A 132 -5.45 4.72 13.23
C TYR A 132 -5.23 3.21 13.41
N LEU A 133 -4.07 2.71 12.98
CA LEU A 133 -3.75 1.28 12.91
C LEU A 133 -2.58 0.88 13.80
N TRP A 134 -2.27 1.69 14.81
CA TRP A 134 -1.11 1.51 15.69
C TRP A 134 -1.01 0.09 16.26
N ASN A 135 -2.15 -0.54 16.59
CA ASN A 135 -2.19 -1.90 17.13
C ASN A 135 -1.91 -2.98 16.08
N LEU A 136 -2.23 -2.75 14.81
CA LEU A 136 -2.04 -3.70 13.71
C LEU A 136 -0.63 -3.62 13.11
N TRP A 137 0.06 -2.49 13.25
CA TRP A 137 1.39 -2.29 12.66
C TRP A 137 2.40 -3.37 13.08
N ARG A 138 2.39 -3.80 14.35
CA ARG A 138 3.30 -4.84 14.84
C ARG A 138 3.21 -6.16 14.07
N ASN A 139 2.05 -6.45 13.47
CA ASN A 139 1.80 -7.68 12.73
C ASN A 139 2.23 -7.58 11.25
N TYR A 140 2.27 -6.36 10.69
CA TYR A 140 2.48 -6.14 9.25
C TYR A 140 3.75 -5.33 8.95
N LYS A 141 4.86 -5.63 9.66
CA LYS A 141 6.13 -4.89 9.52
C LYS A 141 6.61 -4.80 8.07
N LEU A 142 6.47 -5.89 7.30
CA LEU A 142 6.92 -5.94 5.90
C LEU A 142 6.07 -5.05 4.98
N VAL A 143 4.76 -4.98 5.21
CA VAL A 143 3.86 -4.09 4.45
C VAL A 143 4.24 -2.63 4.72
N TRP A 144 4.53 -2.30 5.98
CA TRP A 144 4.93 -0.95 6.35
C TRP A 144 6.29 -0.56 5.80
N SER A 145 7.27 -1.46 5.80
CA SER A 145 8.56 -1.17 5.15
C SER A 145 8.41 -1.00 3.64
N GLY A 146 7.58 -1.81 2.99
CA GLY A 146 7.24 -1.63 1.57
C GLY A 146 6.53 -0.30 1.30
N LEU A 147 5.57 0.10 2.14
CA LEU A 147 4.86 1.36 2.02
C LEU A 147 5.79 2.57 2.21
N ILE A 148 6.68 2.53 3.21
CA ILE A 148 7.67 3.60 3.44
C ILE A 148 8.62 3.69 2.25
N LEU A 149 9.10 2.55 1.72
CA LEU A 149 9.96 2.52 0.55
C LEU A 149 9.25 3.09 -0.69
N LEU A 150 7.97 2.74 -0.90
CA LEU A 150 7.16 3.25 -2.00
C LEU A 150 6.96 4.77 -1.89
N CYS A 151 6.63 5.28 -0.70
CA CYS A 151 6.48 6.71 -0.48
C CYS A 151 7.79 7.46 -0.65
N ALA A 152 8.91 6.92 -0.15
CA ALA A 152 10.23 7.49 -0.36
C ALA A 152 10.57 7.56 -1.86
N PHE A 153 10.30 6.49 -2.61
CA PHE A 153 10.49 6.46 -4.05
C PHE A 153 9.66 7.54 -4.76
N ILE A 154 8.37 7.66 -4.46
CA ILE A 154 7.50 8.69 -5.04
C ILE A 154 8.01 10.10 -4.71
N LEU A 155 8.45 10.32 -3.48
CA LEU A 155 8.99 11.61 -3.06
C LEU A 155 10.28 11.96 -3.78
N ILE A 156 11.19 11.00 -3.93
CA ILE A 156 12.44 11.20 -4.67
C ILE A 156 12.14 11.53 -6.14
N ARG A 157 11.18 10.83 -6.76
CA ARG A 157 10.73 11.09 -8.13
C ARG A 157 10.09 12.47 -8.29
N ALA A 158 9.28 12.88 -7.31
CA ALA A 158 8.67 14.21 -7.30
C ALA A 158 9.73 15.30 -7.09
N ALA A 159 10.66 15.09 -6.17
CA ALA A 159 11.66 16.06 -5.75
C ALA A 159 12.74 16.36 -6.79
N SER A 160 12.79 15.61 -7.92
CA SER A 160 13.74 15.71 -9.04
C SER A 160 14.53 17.02 -9.11
N PHE A 161 15.53 17.12 -8.25
CA PHE A 161 16.61 18.08 -8.36
C PHE A 161 17.65 17.41 -9.25
N HIS A 162 18.17 18.16 -10.23
CA HIS A 162 19.02 17.76 -11.36
C HIS A 162 20.16 16.74 -11.10
N HIS A 163 20.47 16.34 -9.85
CA HIS A 163 21.49 15.34 -9.52
C HIS A 163 20.93 13.96 -9.14
N VAL A 164 19.76 13.91 -8.51
CA VAL A 164 19.19 12.64 -8.04
C VAL A 164 18.57 11.85 -9.20
N ASP A 165 18.01 12.54 -10.20
CA ASP A 165 17.44 11.92 -11.41
C ASP A 165 18.50 11.15 -12.23
N ILE A 166 19.74 11.66 -12.28
CA ILE A 166 20.85 11.03 -13.00
C ILE A 166 21.24 9.71 -12.34
N LEU A 167 21.37 9.68 -11.02
CA LEU A 167 21.72 8.46 -10.27
C LEU A 167 20.64 7.39 -10.41
N ILE A 168 19.37 7.81 -10.46
CA ILE A 168 18.22 6.91 -10.47
C ILE A 168 17.90 6.37 -11.87
N ARG A 169 18.26 7.10 -12.93
CA ARG A 169 18.27 6.60 -14.30
C ARG A 169 19.47 5.70 -14.61
N GLN A 170 20.41 5.50 -13.67
CA GLN A 170 21.45 4.52 -13.88
C GLN A 170 20.85 3.12 -13.95
N SER A 171 21.14 2.42 -15.04
CA SER A 171 20.75 1.04 -15.24
C SER A 171 21.73 0.13 -14.51
N LEU A 172 21.27 -0.59 -13.50
CA LEU A 172 22.02 -1.70 -12.89
C LEU A 172 21.57 -2.99 -13.58
N PHE A 173 22.48 -3.70 -14.26
CA PHE A 173 22.16 -4.92 -15.04
C PHE A 173 21.08 -4.71 -16.13
N GLY A 174 20.99 -3.52 -16.73
CA GLY A 174 19.96 -3.20 -17.74
C GLY A 174 18.56 -2.92 -17.18
N LEU A 175 18.40 -2.96 -15.86
CA LEU A 175 17.21 -2.48 -15.14
C LEU A 175 17.48 -1.09 -14.57
N GLU A 176 16.58 -0.14 -14.85
CA GLU A 176 16.61 1.15 -14.18
C GLU A 176 16.38 0.98 -12.67
N LEU A 177 17.21 1.63 -11.85
CA LEU A 177 17.05 1.62 -10.39
C LEU A 177 15.65 2.09 -9.96
N ASN A 178 15.04 2.98 -10.75
CA ASN A 178 13.64 3.37 -10.64
C ASN A 178 12.68 2.18 -10.54
N VAL A 179 12.73 1.33 -11.57
CA VAL A 179 11.85 0.19 -11.72
C VAL A 179 12.11 -0.80 -10.60
N LEU A 180 13.39 -1.04 -10.27
CA LEU A 180 13.78 -1.97 -9.22
C LEU A 180 13.21 -1.57 -7.85
N LEU A 181 13.40 -0.31 -7.43
CA LEU A 181 12.95 0.17 -6.12
C LEU A 181 11.42 0.15 -5.99
N GLU A 182 10.71 0.56 -7.04
CA GLU A 182 9.24 0.56 -7.03
C GLU A 182 8.67 -0.87 -7.00
N ASN A 183 9.17 -1.75 -7.85
CA ASN A 183 8.73 -3.15 -7.87
C ASN A 183 9.10 -3.87 -6.57
N LEU A 184 10.27 -3.61 -5.99
CA LEU A 184 10.67 -4.15 -4.69
C LEU A 184 9.68 -3.74 -3.60
N ALA A 185 9.31 -2.45 -3.54
CA ALA A 185 8.35 -1.95 -2.57
C ALA A 185 6.98 -2.64 -2.70
N LEU A 186 6.48 -2.79 -3.93
CA LEU A 186 5.21 -3.47 -4.19
C LEU A 186 5.26 -4.96 -3.86
N VAL A 187 6.35 -5.65 -4.22
CA VAL A 187 6.56 -7.07 -3.87
C VAL A 187 6.59 -7.26 -2.36
N MET A 188 7.25 -6.37 -1.61
CA MET A 188 7.23 -6.41 -0.14
C MET A 188 5.81 -6.25 0.43
N ILE A 189 4.99 -5.36 -0.14
CA ILE A 189 3.58 -5.20 0.25
C ILE A 189 2.80 -6.49 -0.04
N ILE A 190 2.96 -7.06 -1.25
CA ILE A 190 2.29 -8.31 -1.67
C ILE A 190 2.65 -9.46 -0.73
N ILE A 191 3.95 -9.71 -0.50
CA ILE A 191 4.43 -10.77 0.40
C ILE A 191 3.90 -10.52 1.81
N GLY A 192 3.88 -9.27 2.27
CA GLY A 192 3.33 -8.89 3.56
C GLY A 192 1.84 -9.21 3.73
N THR A 193 1.07 -9.35 2.63
CA THR A 193 -0.34 -9.81 2.71
C THR A 193 -0.45 -11.30 3.06
N PHE A 194 0.55 -12.10 2.68
CA PHE A 194 0.60 -13.56 2.89
C PHE A 194 1.24 -13.93 4.23
N ILE A 195 2.21 -13.14 4.70
CA ILE A 195 2.83 -13.33 6.02
C ILE A 195 1.80 -12.94 7.09
N HIS A 196 0.94 -13.89 7.43
CA HIS A 196 0.01 -13.81 8.53
C HIS A 196 0.36 -14.94 9.49
N ARG A 197 0.87 -14.60 10.68
CA ARG A 197 0.90 -15.57 11.77
C ARG A 197 -0.55 -15.87 12.11
N LYS A 198 -1.04 -17.06 11.75
CA LYS A 198 -2.37 -17.50 12.18
C LYS A 198 -2.43 -17.37 13.71
N PRO A 199 -3.56 -16.88 14.26
CA PRO A 199 -3.77 -17.00 15.69
C PRO A 199 -3.57 -18.45 16.12
N SER A 200 -2.89 -18.65 17.26
CA SER A 200 -2.77 -19.97 17.89
C SER A 200 -4.16 -20.58 18.03
N SER A 201 -4.35 -21.87 17.74
CA SER A 201 -5.60 -22.54 18.08
C SER A 201 -5.85 -22.41 19.60
N PHE A 202 -7.12 -22.33 20.00
CA PHE A 202 -7.46 -22.41 21.42
C PHE A 202 -6.90 -23.73 21.98
N PRO A 203 -6.31 -23.72 23.19
CA PRO A 203 -5.94 -24.96 23.84
C PRO A 203 -7.21 -25.81 24.10
N PRO A 204 -7.10 -27.14 24.14
CA PRO A 204 -8.24 -28.04 24.35
C PRO A 204 -8.94 -27.87 25.71
N THR A 205 -8.37 -27.08 26.63
CA THR A 205 -8.86 -26.83 27.98
C THR A 205 -9.80 -25.62 28.11
N VAL A 206 -10.15 -24.94 27.01
CA VAL A 206 -11.09 -23.80 27.08
C VAL A 206 -12.51 -24.35 27.29
N PRO A 207 -13.20 -23.98 28.40
CA PRO A 207 -14.33 -24.75 28.94
C PRO A 207 -15.64 -24.69 28.15
N ASN A 208 -15.74 -23.96 27.03
CA ASN A 208 -16.93 -24.06 26.19
C ASN A 208 -16.66 -23.56 24.76
N GLU A 209 -16.67 -24.48 23.80
CA GLU A 209 -16.63 -24.16 22.37
C GLU A 209 -17.85 -23.30 21.93
N LYS A 210 -18.91 -23.24 22.76
CA LYS A 210 -20.14 -22.48 22.49
C LYS A 210 -20.11 -21.01 22.92
N THR A 211 -19.20 -20.57 23.81
CA THR A 211 -18.99 -19.14 24.14
C THR A 211 -18.06 -18.44 23.14
N LEU A 212 -17.59 -19.14 22.11
CA LEU A 212 -16.75 -18.63 21.00
C LEU A 212 -17.53 -17.95 19.87
N THR A 213 -18.75 -17.47 20.12
CA THR A 213 -19.35 -16.54 19.17
C THR A 213 -18.71 -15.16 19.36
N ASN A 214 -18.94 -14.22 18.43
CA ASN A 214 -18.34 -12.87 18.44
C ASN A 214 -18.92 -12.00 19.59
N THR A 215 -19.07 -12.59 20.78
CA THR A 215 -19.62 -12.03 22.00
C THR A 215 -18.55 -11.19 22.68
N GLY A 216 -18.95 -10.02 23.17
CA GLY A 216 -18.06 -9.09 23.86
C GLY A 216 -17.56 -9.58 25.23
N TYR A 217 -17.59 -10.89 25.51
CA TYR A 217 -17.16 -11.49 26.77
C TYR A 217 -16.44 -12.84 26.59
N TYR A 218 -15.56 -13.18 27.53
CA TYR A 218 -14.83 -14.45 27.66
C TYR A 218 -15.10 -15.04 29.05
N GLU A 219 -15.54 -16.29 29.10
CA GLU A 219 -15.80 -16.99 30.36
C GLU A 219 -14.55 -17.78 30.78
N ALA A 220 -13.98 -17.41 31.92
CA ALA A 220 -12.83 -18.10 32.50
C ALA A 220 -13.30 -19.18 33.49
N THR A 221 -12.51 -20.25 33.66
CA THR A 221 -12.82 -21.34 34.59
C THR A 221 -12.77 -20.91 36.06
N GLU A 222 -11.80 -20.07 36.40
CA GLU A 222 -11.50 -19.63 37.76
C GLU A 222 -10.81 -18.27 37.75
N GLU A 223 -10.81 -17.58 38.90
CA GLU A 223 -10.00 -16.38 39.07
C GLU A 223 -8.51 -16.72 38.95
N GLY A 224 -7.74 -15.92 38.23
CA GLY A 224 -6.31 -16.19 38.02
C GLY A 224 -5.99 -17.09 36.81
N ALA A 225 -6.99 -17.65 36.13
CA ALA A 225 -6.80 -18.46 34.93
C ALA A 225 -6.20 -17.66 33.75
N ASP A 226 -5.64 -18.38 32.78
CA ASP A 226 -5.19 -17.78 31.51
C ASP A 226 -6.40 -17.37 30.66
N VAL A 227 -6.38 -16.12 30.19
CA VAL A 227 -7.44 -15.57 29.33
C VAL A 227 -6.99 -15.62 27.88
N TYR A 228 -7.88 -16.07 27.00
CA TYR A 228 -7.65 -16.07 25.56
C TYR A 228 -8.63 -15.14 24.87
N CYS A 229 -8.17 -14.42 23.86
CA CYS A 229 -9.08 -13.58 23.08
C CYS A 229 -10.13 -14.45 22.37
N PRO A 230 -11.43 -14.22 22.56
CA PRO A 230 -12.49 -15.03 21.93
C PRO A 230 -12.44 -14.97 20.40
N ARG A 231 -11.79 -13.95 19.85
CA ARG A 231 -11.76 -13.65 18.42
C ARG A 231 -10.53 -14.15 17.68
N CYS A 232 -9.40 -14.27 18.37
CA CYS A 232 -8.14 -14.66 17.73
C CYS A 232 -7.28 -15.54 18.64
N ALA A 233 -7.86 -16.17 19.67
CA ALA A 233 -7.24 -17.17 20.53
C ALA A 233 -5.85 -16.80 21.07
N THR A 234 -5.56 -15.49 21.12
CA THR A 234 -4.27 -14.99 21.57
C THR A 234 -4.34 -14.88 23.08
N LYS A 235 -3.38 -15.51 23.77
CA LYS A 235 -3.24 -15.44 25.22
C LYS A 235 -3.05 -13.99 25.66
N ALA A 236 -3.85 -13.55 26.62
CA ALA A 236 -3.73 -12.26 27.27
C ALA A 236 -2.54 -12.26 28.24
N VAL A 237 -1.97 -11.08 28.49
CA VAL A 237 -0.85 -10.92 29.43
C VAL A 237 -1.33 -11.00 30.87
N SER A 238 -2.52 -10.46 31.16
CA SER A 238 -3.10 -10.45 32.49
C SER A 238 -4.01 -11.67 32.71
N LYS A 239 -4.10 -12.11 33.97
CA LYS A 239 -4.93 -13.22 34.40
C LYS A 239 -6.42 -12.84 34.52
N ALA A 240 -7.28 -13.85 34.47
CA ALA A 240 -8.73 -13.71 34.59
C ALA A 240 -9.11 -13.03 35.91
N ALA A 241 -9.99 -12.04 35.80
CA ALA A 241 -10.61 -11.35 36.92
C ALA A 241 -12.02 -10.93 36.49
N HIS A 242 -13.00 -11.18 37.35
CA HIS A 242 -14.40 -10.91 37.04
C HIS A 242 -14.63 -9.42 36.69
N GLY A 243 -15.36 -9.15 35.61
CA GLY A 243 -15.72 -7.79 35.17
C GLY A 243 -14.57 -6.97 34.56
N ARG A 244 -13.35 -7.52 34.45
CA ARG A 244 -12.21 -6.80 33.87
C ARG A 244 -12.33 -6.72 32.35
N ALA A 245 -12.16 -5.52 31.80
CA ALA A 245 -12.08 -5.30 30.37
C ALA A 245 -10.68 -5.61 29.84
N PHE A 246 -10.61 -6.43 28.79
CA PHE A 246 -9.40 -6.77 28.07
C PHE A 246 -9.43 -6.22 26.66
N LYS A 247 -8.24 -5.84 26.16
CA LYS A 247 -8.03 -5.50 24.76
C LYS A 247 -6.96 -6.43 24.19
N CYS A 248 -7.33 -7.23 23.20
CA CYS A 248 -6.40 -8.15 22.59
C CYS A 248 -5.25 -7.41 21.89
N LYS A 249 -4.01 -7.79 22.19
CA LYS A 249 -2.81 -7.21 21.56
C LYS A 249 -2.72 -7.52 20.05
N TYR A 250 -3.31 -8.63 19.61
CA TYR A 250 -3.20 -9.09 18.23
C TYR A 250 -4.30 -8.52 17.33
N CYS A 251 -5.57 -8.69 17.69
CA CYS A 251 -6.71 -8.26 16.87
C CYS A 251 -7.37 -6.95 17.34
N ALA A 252 -6.88 -6.33 18.42
CA ALA A 252 -7.45 -5.13 19.05
C ALA A 252 -8.92 -5.27 19.54
N HIS A 253 -9.49 -6.48 19.53
CA HIS A 253 -10.82 -6.76 20.03
C HIS A 253 -10.91 -6.49 21.54
N LYS A 254 -11.94 -5.75 21.94
CA LYS A 254 -12.26 -5.47 23.35
C LYS A 254 -13.30 -6.48 23.82
N TYR A 255 -13.06 -7.10 24.96
CA TYR A 255 -13.95 -8.09 25.55
C TYR A 255 -13.86 -8.05 27.08
N LEU A 256 -14.93 -8.40 27.77
CA LEU A 256 -14.99 -8.51 29.22
C LEU A 256 -14.68 -9.95 29.65
N VAL A 257 -14.07 -10.14 30.82
CA VAL A 257 -13.89 -11.48 31.38
C VAL A 257 -14.92 -11.72 32.46
N TYR A 258 -15.69 -12.81 32.32
CA TYR A 258 -16.62 -13.28 33.33
C TYR A 258 -16.01 -14.52 34.00
N VAL A 259 -16.08 -14.58 35.32
CA VAL A 259 -15.70 -15.75 36.11
C VAL A 259 -16.99 -16.21 36.80
N PRO A 260 -17.49 -17.43 36.52
CA PRO A 260 -18.62 -17.99 37.25
C PRO A 260 -18.18 -18.25 38.69
N HIS A 261 -19.04 -17.88 39.64
CA HIS A 261 -18.86 -18.10 41.07
C HIS A 261 -19.27 -19.52 41.48
#